data_AF-A0A1B7MM83-F1
#
_entry.id   AF-A0A1B7MM83-F1
#
_cell.length_a   1.000
_cell.length_b   1.000
_cell.length_c   1.000
_cell.angle_alpha   90.00
_cell.angle_beta   90.00
_cell.angle_gamma   90.00
#
_symmetry.space_group_name_H-M   'P 1'
#
loop_
_entity.id
_entity.type
_entity.pdbx_description
1 polymer ?
#
loop_
_entity_poly.entity_id
_entity_poly.type
_entity_poly.pdbx_seq_one_letter_code
_entity_poly.pdbx_strand_id
1 'polypeptide(L)'
;MSQADNHSLTTPELHEVPIFKHVNERLISMPEEEEGYKICTNTTLANALDKLGGSPFMTYVLRSVWGYNFAIHVKGEKAGRWIKPHVSMFQKHAIPSPFGRAEEIGVDPSYGNGAELRVEDLSFPGLSTTFSNPYESVIGSIECNLAYVMFVGKKLQIKLHKLAIYEEGAHIDWHRDSTHSDAHRAMMLFALNTEWEGGELMLMHQSVEMSVDLHPTTSRHSKNLRPVIVAFDKDTEYKVMPVTKGTQLMLQYDVNVIGEMPQLSPYDNEEPLEYLSSRGKLLEFNTMYPSIPNNALFRAVANEIQELHERGTKTVAFPLFHLYHEASFKREYLKVPDSLLFDALKDRFDISIGPIVIYYIDEGEVGTTGCIAYRYSTLPKLKEEVITEDDDSEFGEEYDSQLEADDECPSSEGEFAYDNTYGTTTGKVIKDASFHLPRVSAIERISEQPLVDMAYKQNQRGEMRYFGAGMFVKQKDETDSLVYERGMVKRMSDSDENDRRGVKKRKVG
;
A
#
# COMPACT_ATOMS: atom_id res chain seq x y z
N MET A 1 30.44 -28.64 -41.78
CA MET A 1 29.97 -29.42 -40.62
C MET A 1 29.17 -28.46 -39.74
N SER A 2 27.85 -28.42 -39.97
CA SER A 2 26.78 -28.72 -38.98
C SER A 2 26.64 -27.61 -37.92
N GLN A 3 25.82 -26.59 -38.13
CA GLN A 3 24.37 -26.55 -37.79
C GLN A 3 24.06 -27.13 -36.40
N ALA A 4 23.61 -26.25 -35.51
CA ALA A 4 22.63 -26.56 -34.47
C ALA A 4 21.96 -25.23 -34.07
N ASP A 5 20.91 -24.90 -34.83
CA ASP A 5 19.86 -24.00 -34.42
C ASP A 5 19.28 -24.48 -33.10
N ASN A 6 19.22 -23.61 -32.09
CA ASN A 6 18.33 -23.80 -30.95
C ASN A 6 17.35 -22.62 -30.93
N HIS A 7 16.30 -22.79 -31.72
CA HIS A 7 15.04 -22.07 -31.58
C HIS A 7 14.47 -22.35 -30.18
N SER A 8 14.66 -21.43 -29.24
CA SER A 8 13.74 -21.32 -28.11
C SER A 8 12.52 -20.57 -28.60
N LEU A 9 11.45 -21.32 -28.87
CA LEU A 9 10.10 -20.82 -29.05
C LEU A 9 9.73 -19.99 -27.82
N THR A 10 9.89 -18.67 -27.91
CA THR A 10 9.14 -17.74 -27.08
C THR A 10 7.68 -17.90 -27.47
N THR A 11 6.93 -18.64 -26.66
CA THR A 11 5.48 -18.50 -26.60
C THR A 11 5.15 -17.02 -26.61
N PRO A 12 4.28 -16.53 -27.50
CA PRO A 12 3.86 -15.14 -27.43
C PRO A 12 3.15 -14.99 -26.08
N GLU A 13 3.75 -14.21 -25.19
CA GLU A 13 3.05 -13.62 -24.05
C GLU A 13 1.79 -12.98 -24.64
N LEU A 14 0.65 -13.65 -24.47
CA LEU A 14 -0.64 -13.05 -24.76
C LEU A 14 -0.71 -11.79 -23.90
N HIS A 15 -0.56 -10.65 -24.57
CA HIS A 15 -0.62 -9.31 -24.01
C HIS A 15 -1.70 -9.19 -22.93
N GLU A 16 -1.38 -8.47 -21.86
CA GLU A 16 -2.12 -8.27 -20.59
C GLU A 16 -3.50 -7.58 -20.71
N VAL A 17 -3.98 -7.29 -21.92
CA VAL A 17 -5.18 -6.47 -22.17
C VAL A 17 -6.49 -7.26 -22.35
N PRO A 18 -6.55 -8.47 -22.94
CA PRO A 18 -7.80 -9.20 -23.15
C PRO A 18 -8.36 -9.86 -21.88
N ILE A 19 -7.52 -10.23 -20.91
CA ILE A 19 -7.97 -10.84 -19.63
C ILE A 19 -8.72 -9.79 -18.79
N PHE A 20 -8.17 -8.58 -18.73
CA PHE A 20 -8.81 -7.42 -18.09
C PHE A 20 -10.14 -7.07 -18.76
N LYS A 21 -10.21 -7.18 -20.10
CA LYS A 21 -11.45 -6.91 -20.86
C LYS A 21 -12.57 -7.92 -20.58
N HIS A 22 -12.24 -9.20 -20.37
CA HIS A 22 -13.22 -10.24 -20.09
C HIS A 22 -13.73 -10.20 -18.64
N VAL A 23 -12.86 -9.84 -17.70
CA VAL A 23 -13.23 -9.55 -16.30
C VAL A 23 -14.09 -8.28 -16.25
N ASN A 24 -13.75 -7.23 -17.02
CA ASN A 24 -14.52 -5.99 -17.09
C ASN A 24 -15.97 -6.20 -17.59
N GLU A 25 -16.20 -6.99 -18.65
CA GLU A 25 -17.56 -7.25 -19.17
C GLU A 25 -18.44 -7.99 -18.16
N ARG A 26 -17.88 -8.89 -17.34
CA ARG A 26 -18.61 -9.67 -16.32
C ARG A 26 -18.73 -8.95 -14.96
N LEU A 27 -17.76 -8.11 -14.62
CA LEU A 27 -17.80 -7.20 -13.46
C LEU A 27 -18.78 -6.05 -13.67
N ILE A 28 -18.93 -5.59 -14.92
CA ILE A 28 -19.93 -4.58 -15.29
C ILE A 28 -21.36 -5.13 -15.11
N SER A 29 -21.56 -6.43 -15.35
CA SER A 29 -22.87 -7.10 -15.31
C SER A 29 -23.27 -7.73 -13.97
N MET A 30 -22.62 -7.40 -12.84
CA MET A 30 -23.04 -7.94 -11.54
C MET A 30 -24.49 -7.52 -11.25
N PRO A 31 -25.41 -8.47 -10.97
CA PRO A 31 -26.80 -8.13 -10.69
C PRO A 31 -26.87 -7.31 -9.40
N GLU A 32 -27.66 -6.24 -9.39
CA GLU A 32 -28.00 -5.43 -8.20
C GLU A 32 -28.65 -6.27 -7.07
N GLU A 33 -28.96 -7.54 -7.35
CA GLU A 33 -29.59 -8.50 -6.44
C GLU A 33 -28.60 -9.26 -5.53
N GLU A 34 -27.29 -9.21 -5.79
CA GLU A 34 -26.31 -9.86 -4.90
C GLU A 34 -26.18 -9.12 -3.57
N GLU A 35 -26.14 -9.87 -2.46
CA GLU A 35 -25.85 -9.30 -1.15
C GLU A 35 -24.35 -8.98 -1.05
N GLY A 36 -24.03 -7.71 -0.79
CA GLY A 36 -22.66 -7.24 -0.55
C GLY A 36 -22.41 -6.93 0.93
N TYR A 37 -21.20 -6.49 1.23
CA TYR A 37 -20.78 -6.11 2.58
C TYR A 37 -20.91 -4.60 2.76
N LYS A 38 -21.47 -4.19 3.91
CA LYS A 38 -21.47 -2.78 4.35
C LYS A 38 -20.02 -2.34 4.58
N ILE A 39 -19.65 -1.21 3.98
CA ILE A 39 -18.32 -0.63 4.11
C ILE A 39 -18.24 0.27 5.34
N CYS A 40 -17.23 0.03 6.15
CA CYS A 40 -16.92 0.78 7.37
C CYS A 40 -15.55 1.45 7.24
N THR A 41 -15.47 2.76 7.46
CA THR A 41 -14.22 3.52 7.53
C THR A 41 -13.92 3.93 8.97
N ASN A 42 -12.67 4.36 9.24
CA ASN A 42 -12.24 4.92 10.53
C ASN A 42 -12.58 4.03 11.76
N THR A 43 -12.67 2.72 11.57
CA THR A 43 -12.95 1.76 12.65
C THR A 43 -11.69 1.46 13.46
N THR A 44 -11.83 0.94 14.68
CA THR A 44 -10.70 0.48 15.50
C THR A 44 -9.87 -0.59 14.78
N LEU A 45 -10.52 -1.53 14.10
CA LEU A 45 -9.88 -2.51 13.24
C LEU A 45 -9.10 -1.86 12.09
N ALA A 46 -9.71 -0.91 11.36
CA ALA A 46 -9.03 -0.22 10.27
C ALA A 46 -7.77 0.53 10.76
N ASN A 47 -7.88 1.23 11.89
CA ASN A 47 -6.76 1.91 12.54
C ASN A 47 -5.68 0.93 13.05
N ALA A 48 -6.05 -0.27 13.49
CA ALA A 48 -5.11 -1.30 13.89
C ALA A 48 -4.36 -1.89 12.68
N LEU A 49 -5.06 -2.12 11.56
CA LEU A 49 -4.48 -2.55 10.30
C LEU A 49 -3.52 -1.49 9.73
N ASP A 50 -3.87 -0.21 9.80
CA ASP A 50 -3.00 0.89 9.33
C ASP A 50 -1.65 0.94 10.02
N LYS A 51 -1.58 0.52 11.30
CA LYS A 51 -0.32 0.42 12.05
C LYS A 51 0.58 -0.73 11.60
N LEU A 52 0.04 -1.72 10.88
CA LEU A 52 0.84 -2.76 10.21
C LEU A 52 1.45 -2.25 8.90
N GLY A 53 0.97 -1.11 8.40
CA GLY A 53 1.44 -0.46 7.20
C GLY A 53 2.70 0.36 7.40
N GLY A 54 3.48 0.47 6.32
CA GLY A 54 4.71 1.25 6.27
C GLY A 54 5.90 0.40 5.89
N SER A 55 6.86 1.02 5.22
CA SER A 55 8.12 0.41 4.83
C SER A 55 9.25 1.12 5.56
N PRO A 56 10.21 0.40 6.14
CA PRO A 56 11.37 1.00 6.80
C PRO A 56 12.26 1.70 5.77
N PHE A 57 12.13 1.33 4.50
CA PHE A 57 12.88 1.90 3.40
C PHE A 57 12.05 1.93 2.11
N MET A 58 12.27 2.94 1.28
CA MET A 58 11.72 3.06 -0.07
C MET A 58 12.76 3.63 -1.03
N THR A 59 12.84 3.06 -2.22
CA THR A 59 13.53 3.70 -3.35
C THR A 59 12.68 3.70 -4.60
N TYR A 60 12.76 4.79 -5.36
CA TYR A 60 12.01 4.95 -6.60
C TYR A 60 12.61 6.03 -7.49
N VAL A 61 12.29 5.94 -8.78
CA VAL A 61 12.62 6.97 -9.76
C VAL A 61 11.49 8.00 -9.76
N LEU A 62 11.81 9.25 -9.42
CA LEU A 62 10.78 10.28 -9.26
C LEU A 62 10.04 10.54 -10.58
N ARG A 63 8.71 10.62 -10.48
CA ARG A 63 7.78 11.02 -11.55
C ARG A 63 7.08 12.31 -11.12
N SER A 64 7.34 13.42 -11.79
CA SER A 64 6.72 14.74 -11.60
C SER A 64 6.30 15.25 -12.96
N VAL A 65 5.07 15.75 -12.99
CA VAL A 65 4.47 16.44 -14.14
C VAL A 65 5.07 17.84 -14.34
N TRP A 66 5.69 18.43 -13.31
CA TRP A 66 6.24 19.80 -13.32
C TRP A 66 7.75 19.85 -13.63
N GLY A 67 8.42 18.70 -13.73
CA GLY A 67 9.86 18.57 -13.92
C GLY A 67 10.68 18.69 -12.62
N TYR A 68 11.96 18.32 -12.67
CA TYR A 68 12.85 18.28 -11.50
C TYR A 68 14.08 19.18 -11.62
N ASN A 69 14.16 19.96 -12.70
CA ASN A 69 15.35 20.75 -13.00
C ASN A 69 15.28 22.14 -12.34
N PHE A 70 15.38 22.20 -11.02
CA PHE A 70 15.39 23.45 -10.25
C PHE A 70 16.78 24.10 -10.22
N ALA A 71 16.82 25.42 -10.06
CA ALA A 71 18.06 26.19 -9.91
C ALA A 71 18.61 26.05 -8.48
N ILE A 72 19.93 26.07 -8.34
CA ILE A 72 20.61 25.93 -7.05
C ILE A 72 21.58 27.10 -6.90
N HIS A 73 21.49 27.79 -5.77
CA HIS A 73 22.41 28.85 -5.39
C HIS A 73 23.14 28.46 -4.10
N VAL A 74 24.43 28.78 -4.04
CA VAL A 74 25.27 28.58 -2.85
C VAL A 74 25.75 29.95 -2.38
N LYS A 75 25.41 30.36 -1.16
CA LYS A 75 25.68 31.69 -0.58
C LYS A 75 25.26 32.85 -1.51
N GLY A 76 24.12 32.67 -2.20
CA GLY A 76 23.57 33.63 -3.16
C GLY A 76 24.21 33.60 -4.56
N GLU A 77 25.31 32.86 -4.76
CA GLU A 77 25.95 32.67 -6.07
C GLU A 77 25.29 31.53 -6.86
N LYS A 78 25.18 31.67 -8.19
CA LYS A 78 24.58 30.64 -9.06
C LYS A 78 25.46 29.38 -9.11
N ALA A 79 24.94 28.26 -8.60
CA ALA A 79 25.61 26.95 -8.59
C ALA A 79 25.06 25.97 -9.64
N GLY A 80 24.41 26.49 -10.69
CA GLY A 80 23.83 25.71 -11.77
C GLY A 80 22.38 25.27 -11.47
N ARG A 81 21.99 24.14 -12.06
CA ARG A 81 20.66 23.52 -11.86
C ARG A 81 20.83 22.05 -11.55
N TRP A 82 19.80 21.38 -11.04
CA TRP A 82 19.87 19.95 -10.72
C TRP A 82 20.47 19.09 -11.85
N ILE A 83 20.08 19.31 -13.12
CA ILE A 83 20.57 18.51 -14.26
C ILE A 83 22.04 18.76 -14.60
N LYS A 84 22.57 19.94 -14.24
CA LYS A 84 23.93 20.36 -14.56
C LYS A 84 24.43 21.29 -13.44
N PRO A 85 24.74 20.73 -12.26
CA PRO A 85 25.27 21.50 -11.14
C PRO A 85 26.70 21.94 -11.43
N HIS A 86 27.09 23.11 -10.95
CA HIS A 86 28.46 23.61 -11.04
C HIS A 86 29.25 23.13 -9.81
N VAL A 87 29.82 21.92 -9.86
CA VAL A 87 30.49 21.26 -8.73
C VAL A 87 31.48 22.19 -8.00
N SER A 88 32.26 22.97 -8.75
CA SER A 88 33.24 23.92 -8.20
C SER A 88 32.63 24.95 -7.24
N MET A 89 31.36 25.33 -7.43
CA MET A 89 30.66 26.26 -6.55
C MET A 89 30.30 25.64 -5.20
N PHE A 90 30.02 24.33 -5.18
CA PHE A 90 29.76 23.59 -3.95
C PHE A 90 31.07 23.40 -3.17
N GLN A 91 32.11 22.94 -3.86
CA GLN A 91 33.44 22.72 -3.28
C GLN A 91 34.05 24.00 -2.69
N LYS A 92 33.93 25.14 -3.40
CA LYS A 92 34.43 26.46 -2.96
C LYS A 92 33.93 26.86 -1.56
N HIS A 93 32.72 26.44 -1.20
CA HIS A 93 32.07 26.84 0.05
C HIS A 93 31.90 25.71 1.06
N ALA A 94 32.39 24.51 0.72
CA ALA A 94 32.30 23.32 1.54
C ALA A 94 33.06 23.49 2.85
N ILE A 95 32.54 22.87 3.91
CA ILE A 95 33.22 22.72 5.19
C ILE A 95 33.43 21.22 5.47
N PRO A 96 34.48 20.82 6.20
CA PRO A 96 34.62 19.43 6.61
C PRO A 96 33.39 18.96 7.40
N SER A 97 32.84 17.81 7.01
CA SER A 97 31.74 17.20 7.75
C SER A 97 32.21 16.86 9.17
N PRO A 98 31.35 16.82 10.20
CA PRO A 98 31.75 16.48 11.57
C PRO A 98 32.59 15.20 11.66
N PHE A 99 32.30 14.20 10.81
CA PHE A 99 33.07 12.96 10.71
C PHE A 99 34.45 13.16 10.06
N GLY A 100 34.57 14.10 9.12
CA GLY A 100 35.84 14.52 8.51
C GLY A 100 36.71 15.44 9.38
N ARG A 101 36.24 15.82 10.58
CA ARG A 101 37.03 16.57 11.59
C ARG A 101 37.80 15.64 12.53
N ALA A 102 38.27 14.52 12.00
CA ALA A 102 38.96 13.47 12.74
C ALA A 102 40.10 14.00 13.63
N GLU A 103 40.90 14.94 13.11
CA GLU A 103 42.04 15.53 13.83
C GLU A 103 41.64 16.53 14.93
N GLU A 104 40.45 17.15 14.87
CA GLU A 104 40.01 18.16 15.85
C GLU A 104 39.11 17.58 16.96
N ILE A 105 38.39 16.49 16.68
CA ILE A 105 37.36 15.93 17.59
C ILE A 105 37.78 14.54 18.15
N GLY A 106 38.89 13.97 17.68
CA GLY A 106 39.33 12.63 18.08
C GLY A 106 38.46 11.51 17.48
N VAL A 107 37.81 11.78 16.36
CA VAL A 107 37.04 10.81 15.58
C VAL A 107 38.01 10.07 14.64
N ASP A 108 37.84 8.77 14.44
CA ASP A 108 38.71 7.98 13.57
C ASP A 108 38.53 8.42 12.09
N PRO A 109 39.61 8.83 11.37
CA PRO A 109 39.53 9.16 9.96
C PRO A 109 39.01 8.02 9.07
N SER A 110 39.08 6.76 9.53
CA SER A 110 38.50 5.62 8.82
C SER A 110 36.96 5.58 8.88
N TYR A 111 36.34 6.44 9.70
CA TYR A 111 34.90 6.50 9.87
C TYR A 111 34.21 7.34 8.79
N GLY A 112 34.87 8.40 8.32
CA GLY A 112 34.38 9.20 7.20
C GLY A 112 35.16 10.49 7.02
N ASN A 113 35.27 10.95 5.77
CA ASN A 113 36.13 12.07 5.37
C ASN A 113 35.48 12.98 4.32
N GLY A 114 34.13 13.01 4.28
CA GLY A 114 33.37 13.90 3.40
C GLY A 114 33.33 15.37 3.85
N ALA A 115 32.83 16.22 2.96
CA ALA A 115 32.54 17.63 3.23
C ALA A 115 31.04 17.90 3.16
N GLU A 116 30.59 19.07 3.64
CA GLU A 116 29.18 19.45 3.62
C GLU A 116 28.96 20.94 3.39
N LEU A 117 27.75 21.29 2.96
CA LEU A 117 27.18 22.64 3.01
C LEU A 117 26.00 22.66 3.96
N ARG A 118 25.90 23.74 4.74
CA ARG A 118 24.77 23.96 5.63
C ARG A 118 23.55 24.42 4.86
N VAL A 119 22.37 24.16 5.41
CA VAL A 119 21.09 24.57 4.80
C VAL A 119 21.01 26.09 4.58
N GLU A 120 21.56 26.91 5.47
CA GLU A 120 21.51 28.38 5.34
C GLU A 120 22.32 28.91 4.15
N ASP A 121 23.28 28.11 3.68
CA ASP A 121 24.11 28.44 2.53
C ASP A 121 23.45 28.03 1.20
N LEU A 122 22.32 27.32 1.25
CA LEU A 122 21.62 26.80 0.07
C LEU A 122 20.33 27.57 -0.18
N SER A 123 20.07 27.92 -1.44
CA SER A 123 18.76 28.43 -1.84
C SER A 123 18.34 27.93 -3.22
N PHE A 124 17.03 27.75 -3.38
CA PHE A 124 16.42 27.18 -4.58
C PHE A 124 15.42 28.18 -5.16
N PRO A 125 15.88 29.20 -5.91
CA PRO A 125 15.00 30.24 -6.40
C PRO A 125 14.01 29.70 -7.44
N GLY A 126 12.76 30.14 -7.33
CA GLY A 126 11.73 29.90 -8.34
C GLY A 126 11.97 30.71 -9.62
N LEU A 127 11.31 30.33 -10.70
CA LEU A 127 11.24 31.17 -11.91
C LEU A 127 10.17 32.24 -11.72
N SER A 128 10.46 33.48 -12.10
CA SER A 128 9.52 34.61 -12.04
C SER A 128 8.21 34.37 -12.81
N THR A 129 8.22 33.42 -13.75
CA THR A 129 7.10 33.14 -14.66
C THR A 129 6.22 31.95 -14.25
N THR A 130 6.51 31.28 -13.13
CA THR A 130 5.75 30.10 -12.67
C THR A 130 5.00 30.40 -11.38
N PHE A 131 3.76 29.92 -11.28
CA PHE A 131 2.92 30.06 -10.08
C PHE A 131 3.47 29.31 -8.85
N SER A 132 4.37 28.34 -9.05
CA SER A 132 5.04 27.58 -7.98
C SER A 132 6.55 27.46 -8.21
N ASN A 133 7.31 27.32 -7.12
CA ASN A 133 8.74 27.03 -7.17
C ASN A 133 8.96 25.55 -7.58
N PRO A 134 9.73 25.25 -8.66
CA PRO A 134 9.96 23.87 -9.10
C PRO A 134 10.55 22.97 -8.01
N TYR A 135 11.40 23.51 -7.13
CA TYR A 135 11.96 22.76 -6.00
C TYR A 135 10.86 22.34 -5.02
N GLU A 136 9.99 23.27 -4.62
CA GLU A 136 8.86 22.97 -3.73
C GLU A 136 7.88 21.97 -4.34
N SER A 137 7.64 22.04 -5.66
CA SER A 137 6.81 21.06 -6.36
C SER A 137 7.43 19.65 -6.36
N VAL A 138 8.76 19.54 -6.46
CA VAL A 138 9.49 18.27 -6.31
C VAL A 138 9.34 17.73 -4.90
N ILE A 139 9.60 18.55 -3.88
CA ILE A 139 9.50 18.14 -2.48
C ILE A 139 8.06 17.73 -2.13
N GLY A 140 7.05 18.50 -2.53
CA GLY A 140 5.65 18.15 -2.32
C GLY A 140 5.26 16.83 -3.01
N SER A 141 5.80 16.55 -4.21
CA SER A 141 5.57 15.26 -4.88
C SER A 141 6.19 14.09 -4.11
N ILE A 142 7.38 14.29 -3.53
CA ILE A 142 8.05 13.27 -2.71
C ILE A 142 7.31 13.08 -1.38
N GLU A 143 6.87 14.17 -0.75
CA GLU A 143 6.08 14.16 0.48
C GLU A 143 4.82 13.30 0.32
N CYS A 144 4.06 13.51 -0.76
CA CYS A 144 2.92 12.65 -1.09
C CYS A 144 3.35 11.19 -1.19
N ASN A 145 4.38 10.87 -1.98
CA ASN A 145 4.84 9.48 -2.14
C ASN A 145 5.21 8.82 -0.80
N LEU A 146 5.96 9.52 0.05
CA LEU A 146 6.37 8.99 1.36
C LEU A 146 5.16 8.80 2.29
N ALA A 147 4.20 9.73 2.29
CA ALA A 147 2.97 9.62 3.08
C ALA A 147 2.12 8.42 2.64
N TYR A 148 2.00 8.19 1.34
CA TYR A 148 1.23 7.07 0.81
C TYR A 148 1.88 5.71 1.05
N VAL A 149 3.20 5.63 1.18
CA VAL A 149 3.94 4.37 1.09
C VAL A 149 4.64 4.00 2.39
N MET A 150 5.43 4.91 2.95
CA MET A 150 6.19 4.69 4.18
C MET A 150 5.42 5.10 5.43
N PHE A 151 4.66 6.19 5.37
CA PHE A 151 4.01 6.82 6.53
C PHE A 151 2.50 6.90 6.37
N VAL A 152 1.88 5.74 6.17
CA VAL A 152 0.44 5.61 5.90
C VAL A 152 -0.39 6.41 6.92
N GLY A 153 -1.25 7.29 6.40
CA GLY A 153 -2.14 8.10 7.22
C GLY A 153 -1.46 9.22 8.02
N LYS A 154 -0.17 9.50 7.80
CA LYS A 154 0.56 10.58 8.50
C LYS A 154 0.71 11.82 7.63
N LYS A 155 0.66 12.99 8.27
CA LYS A 155 1.06 14.25 7.68
C LYS A 155 2.56 14.45 7.86
N LEU A 156 3.25 14.74 6.78
CA LEU A 156 4.70 14.86 6.76
C LEU A 156 5.14 16.31 6.64
N GLN A 157 6.41 16.54 6.97
CA GLN A 157 7.14 17.74 6.64
C GLN A 157 8.57 17.33 6.30
N ILE A 158 8.95 17.56 5.04
CA ILE A 158 10.32 17.31 4.56
C ILE A 158 11.13 18.60 4.72
N LYS A 159 12.24 18.54 5.48
CA LYS A 159 13.13 19.68 5.71
C LYS A 159 14.53 19.36 5.20
N LEU A 160 15.10 20.25 4.40
CA LEU A 160 16.51 20.13 4.01
C LEU A 160 17.38 20.28 5.26
N HIS A 161 18.22 19.29 5.52
CA HIS A 161 19.16 19.30 6.63
C HIS A 161 20.52 19.84 6.17
N LYS A 162 21.11 19.21 5.14
CA LYS A 162 22.41 19.59 4.58
C LYS A 162 22.59 19.07 3.16
N LEU A 163 23.67 19.51 2.52
CA LEU A 163 24.20 18.87 1.32
C LEU A 163 25.55 18.22 1.66
N ALA A 164 25.65 16.91 1.50
CA ALA A 164 26.90 16.17 1.63
C ALA A 164 27.66 16.14 0.29
N ILE A 165 28.98 16.23 0.38
CA ILE A 165 29.92 16.27 -0.74
C ILE A 165 30.93 15.13 -0.53
N TYR A 166 30.92 14.17 -1.45
CA TYR A 166 31.89 13.07 -1.48
C TYR A 166 32.77 13.21 -2.73
N GLU A 167 34.01 13.63 -2.51
CA GLU A 167 35.07 13.67 -3.53
C GLU A 167 35.77 12.31 -3.65
N GLU A 168 36.73 12.16 -4.54
CA GLU A 168 37.50 10.93 -4.69
C GLU A 168 38.16 10.51 -3.36
N GLY A 169 37.94 9.25 -2.96
CA GLY A 169 38.34 8.68 -1.67
C GLY A 169 37.41 9.02 -0.50
N ALA A 170 36.45 9.92 -0.68
CA ALA A 170 35.50 10.29 0.36
C ALA A 170 34.48 9.16 0.59
N HIS A 171 34.20 8.86 1.85
CA HIS A 171 33.26 7.82 2.27
C HIS A 171 32.66 8.16 3.65
N ILE A 172 31.67 7.35 4.06
CA ILE A 172 31.20 7.28 5.44
C ILE A 172 30.90 5.83 5.77
N ASP A 173 31.42 5.32 6.89
CA ASP A 173 31.17 3.95 7.32
C ASP A 173 29.78 3.81 7.98
N TRP A 174 29.42 2.58 8.34
CA TRP A 174 28.13 2.27 8.95
C TRP A 174 27.83 3.16 10.14
N HIS A 175 26.71 3.88 10.04
CA HIS A 175 26.21 4.72 11.11
C HIS A 175 24.70 4.86 11.05
N ARG A 176 24.11 5.22 12.20
CA ARG A 176 22.75 5.74 12.28
C ARG A 176 22.83 7.23 12.40
N ASP A 177 21.95 7.93 11.69
CA ASP A 177 21.92 9.38 11.81
C ASP A 177 21.38 9.82 13.18
N SER A 178 21.81 10.99 13.63
CA SER A 178 21.36 11.53 14.90
C SER A 178 19.91 12.01 14.80
N THR A 179 19.14 11.88 15.88
CA THR A 179 17.75 12.37 15.87
C THR A 179 17.74 13.90 15.97
N HIS A 180 17.34 14.59 14.89
CA HIS A 180 17.29 16.05 14.83
C HIS A 180 16.06 16.67 15.52
N SER A 181 14.99 15.91 15.75
CA SER A 181 13.83 16.30 16.56
C SER A 181 12.97 15.09 16.97
N ASP A 182 12.07 15.24 17.93
CA ASP A 182 11.10 14.19 18.30
C ASP A 182 10.15 13.79 17.15
N ALA A 183 9.97 14.71 16.19
CA ALA A 183 9.16 14.48 14.99
C ALA A 183 9.94 13.76 13.88
N HIS A 184 11.28 13.71 13.95
CA HIS A 184 12.13 13.09 12.93
C HIS A 184 11.92 11.56 12.93
N ARG A 185 11.50 11.01 11.79
CA ARG A 185 11.22 9.57 11.64
C ARG A 185 12.02 8.88 10.55
N ALA A 186 12.43 9.61 9.52
CA ALA A 186 13.20 9.07 8.42
C ALA A 186 14.12 10.13 7.82
N MET A 187 15.16 9.67 7.15
CA MET A 187 15.97 10.49 6.27
C MET A 187 15.60 10.21 4.82
N MET A 188 15.63 11.25 3.99
CA MET A 188 15.47 11.17 2.54
C MET A 188 16.70 11.75 1.85
N LEU A 189 17.25 10.99 0.90
CA LEU A 189 18.42 11.34 0.11
C LEU A 189 18.00 11.66 -1.33
N PHE A 190 18.60 12.72 -1.87
CA PHE A 190 18.37 13.20 -3.23
C PHE A 190 19.71 13.60 -3.85
N ALA A 191 20.19 12.82 -4.82
CA ALA A 191 21.44 13.10 -5.51
C ALA A 191 21.27 14.18 -6.61
N LEU A 192 22.27 15.06 -6.74
CA LEU A 192 22.39 15.96 -7.88
C LEU A 192 22.99 15.22 -9.09
N ASN A 193 22.73 15.69 -10.31
CA ASN A 193 23.26 15.07 -11.51
C ASN A 193 24.72 15.48 -11.77
N THR A 194 25.64 15.00 -10.93
CA THR A 194 27.08 15.09 -11.13
C THR A 194 27.66 13.82 -11.76
N GLU A 195 28.93 13.86 -12.17
CA GLU A 195 29.65 12.68 -12.61
C GLU A 195 30.40 12.08 -11.43
N TRP A 196 30.13 10.81 -11.10
CA TRP A 196 30.89 10.05 -10.11
C TRP A 196 30.95 8.55 -10.46
N GLU A 197 31.94 7.84 -9.91
CA GLU A 197 32.04 6.37 -9.93
C GLU A 197 32.30 5.89 -8.49
N GLY A 198 31.85 4.70 -8.11
CA GLY A 198 31.79 4.27 -6.70
C GLY A 198 30.69 5.04 -5.93
N GLY A 199 30.87 5.26 -4.63
CA GLY A 199 29.90 6.06 -3.87
C GLY A 199 28.56 5.38 -3.63
N GLU A 200 28.50 4.04 -3.71
CA GLU A 200 27.27 3.28 -3.52
C GLU A 200 26.69 3.50 -2.11
N LEU A 201 25.38 3.72 -2.04
CA LEU A 201 24.68 3.78 -0.76
C LEU A 201 24.35 2.36 -0.31
N MET A 202 24.87 1.99 0.85
CA MET A 202 24.55 0.74 1.54
C MET A 202 23.60 1.03 2.69
N LEU A 203 22.53 0.25 2.81
CA LEU A 203 21.55 0.35 3.89
C LEU A 203 21.44 -0.98 4.62
N MET A 204 21.24 -0.92 5.94
CA MET A 204 21.07 -2.09 6.78
C MET A 204 19.93 -1.89 7.77
N HIS A 205 18.92 -2.75 7.68
CA HIS A 205 17.79 -2.78 8.60
C HIS A 205 17.49 -4.22 9.00
N GLN A 206 17.46 -4.50 10.31
CA GLN A 206 17.19 -5.84 10.88
C GLN A 206 18.07 -6.96 10.27
N SER A 207 19.37 -6.70 10.05
CA SER A 207 20.34 -7.63 9.42
C SER A 207 20.12 -7.90 7.93
N VAL A 208 19.23 -7.17 7.27
CA VAL A 208 19.12 -7.15 5.81
C VAL A 208 19.95 -6.00 5.29
N GLU A 209 20.99 -6.32 4.51
CA GLU A 209 21.84 -5.35 3.82
C GLU A 209 21.39 -5.18 2.37
N MET A 210 21.42 -3.95 1.88
CA MET A 210 21.08 -3.63 0.50
C MET A 210 21.98 -2.53 -0.07
N SER A 211 22.19 -2.58 -1.37
CA SER A 211 22.90 -1.55 -2.13
C SER A 211 21.91 -0.79 -3.01
N VAL A 212 21.99 0.55 -2.99
CA VAL A 212 21.18 1.42 -3.83
C VAL A 212 22.06 2.29 -4.70
N ASP A 213 21.75 2.27 -5.99
CA ASP A 213 22.31 3.21 -6.94
C ASP A 213 21.50 4.52 -6.95
N LEU A 214 22.15 5.61 -6.55
CA LEU A 214 21.57 6.96 -6.51
C LEU A 214 21.76 7.74 -7.82
N HIS A 215 22.37 7.15 -8.84
CA HIS A 215 22.55 7.83 -10.13
C HIS A 215 21.19 8.20 -10.75
N PRO A 216 21.03 9.46 -11.21
CA PRO A 216 19.89 9.83 -12.02
C PRO A 216 19.76 8.90 -13.23
N THR A 217 18.54 8.42 -13.48
CA THR A 217 18.29 7.38 -14.47
C THR A 217 17.18 7.76 -15.44
N THR A 218 17.14 7.10 -16.59
CA THR A 218 16.09 7.25 -17.61
C THR A 218 15.09 6.11 -17.51
N SER A 219 13.82 6.38 -17.83
CA SER A 219 12.83 5.29 -17.92
C SER A 219 12.79 4.70 -19.33
N ARG A 220 12.28 3.48 -19.49
CA ARG A 220 12.08 2.83 -20.81
C ARG A 220 11.28 3.70 -21.79
N HIS A 221 10.42 4.58 -21.27
CA HIS A 221 9.51 5.42 -22.04
C HIS A 221 9.98 6.88 -22.20
N SER A 222 11.13 7.26 -21.63
CA SER A 222 11.59 8.66 -21.66
C SER A 222 13.11 8.76 -21.54
N LYS A 223 13.72 9.50 -22.47
CA LYS A 223 15.16 9.82 -22.47
C LYS A 223 15.56 10.89 -21.46
N ASN A 224 14.60 11.48 -20.75
CA ASN A 224 14.89 12.51 -19.75
C ASN A 224 15.42 11.85 -18.48
N LEU A 225 16.57 12.32 -18.00
CA LEU A 225 17.11 11.92 -16.70
C LEU A 225 16.16 12.30 -15.57
N ARG A 226 16.02 11.40 -14.59
CA ARG A 226 15.14 11.54 -13.43
C ARG A 226 15.93 11.24 -12.16
N PRO A 227 15.68 11.96 -11.06
CA PRO A 227 16.34 11.66 -9.81
C PRO A 227 15.83 10.34 -9.24
N VAL A 228 16.75 9.59 -8.63
CA VAL A 228 16.42 8.47 -7.75
C VAL A 228 16.26 9.03 -6.35
N ILE A 229 15.15 8.68 -5.71
CA ILE A 229 14.86 9.03 -4.34
C ILE A 229 15.10 7.79 -3.49
N VAL A 230 15.75 8.01 -2.35
CA VAL A 230 15.90 7.01 -1.30
C VAL A 230 15.40 7.62 -0.01
N ALA A 231 14.53 6.91 0.69
CA ALA A 231 14.14 7.27 2.05
C ALA A 231 14.20 6.04 2.94
N PHE A 232 14.66 6.21 4.18
CA PHE A 232 14.75 5.15 5.18
C PHE A 232 14.47 5.70 6.57
N ASP A 233 13.90 4.86 7.43
CA ASP A 233 13.66 5.19 8.81
C ASP A 233 14.97 5.55 9.55
N LYS A 234 14.83 6.30 10.63
CA LYS A 234 15.98 6.77 11.42
C LYS A 234 16.77 5.65 12.11
N ASP A 235 16.18 4.45 12.19
CA ASP A 235 16.77 3.31 12.89
C ASP A 235 17.59 2.42 11.91
N THR A 236 17.49 2.69 10.60
CA THR A 236 18.30 2.10 9.53
C THR A 236 19.73 2.62 9.58
N GLU A 237 20.69 1.70 9.60
CA GLU A 237 22.10 2.03 9.44
C GLU A 237 22.40 2.26 7.96
N TYR A 238 23.27 3.22 7.66
CA TYR A 238 23.71 3.47 6.29
C TYR A 238 25.21 3.74 6.19
N LYS A 239 25.72 3.50 4.99
CA LYS A 239 27.13 3.68 4.61
C LYS A 239 27.18 4.19 3.18
N VAL A 240 28.16 5.05 2.88
CA VAL A 240 28.49 5.44 1.50
C VAL A 240 29.86 4.88 1.20
N MET A 241 29.94 3.99 0.21
CA MET A 241 31.20 3.42 -0.25
C MET A 241 32.12 4.53 -0.79
N PRO A 242 33.45 4.32 -0.82
CA PRO A 242 34.36 5.33 -1.36
C PRO A 242 34.00 5.72 -2.79
N VAL A 243 33.92 7.03 -3.05
CA VAL A 243 33.87 7.55 -4.41
C VAL A 243 35.25 7.30 -5.06
N THR A 244 35.27 6.61 -6.19
CA THR A 244 36.51 6.25 -6.90
C THR A 244 36.88 7.26 -7.96
N LYS A 245 35.94 8.10 -8.40
CA LYS A 245 36.17 9.17 -9.38
C LYS A 245 35.06 10.20 -9.29
N GLY A 246 35.40 11.45 -9.58
CA GLY A 246 34.42 12.54 -9.69
C GLY A 246 33.95 13.05 -8.33
N THR A 247 32.71 13.52 -8.28
CA THR A 247 32.15 14.10 -7.04
C THR A 247 30.67 13.81 -6.95
N GLN A 248 30.26 13.13 -5.88
CA GLN A 248 28.87 12.88 -5.55
C GLN A 248 28.35 14.02 -4.65
N LEU A 249 27.27 14.68 -5.09
CA LEU A 249 26.59 15.71 -4.31
C LEU A 249 25.21 15.19 -3.90
N MET A 250 24.93 15.18 -2.60
CA MET A 250 23.73 14.56 -2.04
C MET A 250 23.02 15.51 -1.08
N LEU A 251 21.79 15.91 -1.43
CA LEU A 251 20.91 16.62 -0.52
C LEU A 251 20.32 15.61 0.48
N GLN A 252 20.39 15.94 1.76
CA GLN A 252 19.88 15.12 2.86
C GLN A 252 18.75 15.87 3.56
N TYR A 253 17.64 15.17 3.76
CA TYR A 253 16.43 15.75 4.31
C TYR A 253 15.91 14.96 5.49
N ASP A 254 15.43 15.70 6.49
CA ASP A 254 14.68 15.15 7.61
C ASP A 254 13.22 15.01 7.19
N VAL A 255 12.68 13.80 7.32
CA VAL A 255 11.26 13.51 7.17
C VAL A 255 10.63 13.50 8.55
N ASN A 256 9.85 14.54 8.83
CA ASN A 256 9.19 14.72 10.12
C ASN A 256 7.71 14.34 10.02
N VAL A 257 7.21 13.56 10.98
CA VAL A 257 5.77 13.32 11.13
C VAL A 257 5.21 14.42 12.03
N ILE A 258 4.40 15.30 11.46
CA ILE A 258 3.86 16.50 12.12
C ILE A 258 2.38 16.37 12.51
N GLY A 259 1.76 15.24 12.20
CA GLY A 259 0.39 14.94 12.57
C GLY A 259 -0.14 13.71 11.84
N GLU A 260 -1.43 13.47 12.02
CA GLU A 260 -2.20 12.50 11.25
C GLU A 260 -2.82 13.22 10.04
N MET A 261 -2.97 12.52 8.91
CA MET A 261 -3.86 12.99 7.85
C MET A 261 -5.31 12.96 8.37
N PRO A 262 -6.14 13.96 7.99
CA PRO A 262 -7.55 14.01 8.38
C PRO A 262 -8.21 12.66 8.18
N GLN A 263 -9.04 12.21 9.12
CA GLN A 263 -9.77 10.94 9.01
C GLN A 263 -10.58 10.94 7.71
N LEU A 264 -10.69 9.78 7.07
CA LEU A 264 -11.40 9.64 5.79
C LEU A 264 -12.89 9.85 6.07
N SER A 265 -13.44 11.03 5.81
CA SER A 265 -14.85 11.30 6.08
C SER A 265 -15.73 10.52 5.10
N PRO A 266 -16.82 9.87 5.55
CA PRO A 266 -17.81 9.31 4.63
C PRO A 266 -18.52 10.38 3.79
N TYR A 267 -18.41 11.67 4.16
CA TYR A 267 -18.97 12.81 3.43
C TYR A 267 -17.97 13.48 2.47
N ASP A 268 -16.69 13.11 2.52
CA ASP A 268 -15.71 13.56 1.55
C ASP A 268 -15.80 12.59 0.36
N ASN A 269 -16.62 12.95 -0.64
CA ASN A 269 -16.89 12.12 -1.81
C ASN A 269 -15.58 11.60 -2.43
N GLU A 270 -15.51 10.30 -2.71
CA GLU A 270 -14.41 9.58 -3.40
C GLU A 270 -13.03 9.52 -2.71
N GLU A 271 -12.71 10.38 -1.75
CA GLU A 271 -11.35 10.54 -1.21
C GLU A 271 -10.74 9.22 -0.68
N PRO A 272 -11.47 8.36 0.05
CA PRO A 272 -10.91 7.14 0.63
C PRO A 272 -10.57 6.06 -0.40
N LEU A 273 -11.44 5.82 -1.38
CA LEU A 273 -11.18 4.83 -2.42
C LEU A 273 -10.12 5.33 -3.40
N GLU A 274 -10.10 6.62 -3.71
CA GLU A 274 -9.07 7.21 -4.55
C GLU A 274 -7.71 7.24 -3.84
N TYR A 275 -7.69 7.42 -2.51
CA TYR A 275 -6.49 7.27 -1.69
C TYR A 275 -5.93 5.84 -1.81
N LEU A 276 -6.76 4.81 -1.61
CA LEU A 276 -6.34 3.41 -1.71
C LEU A 276 -5.90 3.03 -3.14
N SER A 277 -6.59 3.58 -4.15
CA SER A 277 -6.24 3.44 -5.57
C SER A 277 -4.88 4.07 -5.90
N SER A 278 -4.65 5.28 -5.41
CA SER A 278 -3.38 6.00 -5.56
C SER A 278 -2.24 5.26 -4.87
N ARG A 279 -2.47 4.75 -3.66
CA ARG A 279 -1.51 3.91 -2.96
C ARG A 279 -1.17 2.66 -3.77
N GLY A 280 -2.16 1.94 -4.28
CA GLY A 280 -1.97 0.74 -5.10
C GLY A 280 -1.01 1.00 -6.28
N LYS A 281 -1.28 2.06 -7.05
CA LYS A 281 -0.41 2.50 -8.16
C LYS A 281 1.01 2.82 -7.70
N LEU A 282 1.17 3.49 -6.55
CA LEU A 282 2.49 3.85 -6.03
C LEU A 282 3.30 2.63 -5.57
N LEU A 283 2.66 1.64 -4.95
CA LEU A 283 3.32 0.40 -4.52
C LEU A 283 3.90 -0.39 -5.68
N GLU A 284 3.32 -0.31 -6.88
CA GLU A 284 3.85 -0.98 -8.09
C GLU A 284 5.12 -0.33 -8.65
N PHE A 285 5.27 0.99 -8.48
CA PHE A 285 6.41 1.73 -9.01
C PHE A 285 7.57 1.87 -8.03
N ASN A 286 7.34 1.57 -6.76
CA ASN A 286 8.30 1.77 -5.69
C ASN A 286 8.94 0.44 -5.30
N THR A 287 10.27 0.43 -5.14
CA THR A 287 10.96 -0.69 -4.53
C THR A 287 10.89 -0.53 -3.02
N MET A 288 10.17 -1.44 -2.38
CA MET A 288 9.97 -1.48 -0.94
C MET A 288 10.55 -2.78 -0.39
N TYR A 289 10.98 -2.72 0.87
CA TYR A 289 11.48 -3.88 1.58
C TYR A 289 10.54 -4.14 2.75
N PRO A 290 10.05 -5.38 2.92
CA PRO A 290 9.06 -5.64 3.94
C PRO A 290 9.66 -5.39 5.33
N SER A 291 9.01 -4.53 6.11
CA SER A 291 9.15 -4.62 7.57
C SER A 291 8.60 -5.98 8.01
N ILE A 292 9.20 -6.56 9.04
CA ILE A 292 8.55 -7.63 9.81
C ILE A 292 7.85 -6.90 10.96
N PRO A 293 6.51 -6.73 10.93
CA PRO A 293 5.82 -6.02 12.00
C PRO A 293 5.98 -6.77 13.32
N ASN A 294 6.02 -6.03 14.42
CA ASN A 294 6.09 -6.63 15.75
C ASN A 294 4.82 -7.45 16.05
N ASN A 295 4.97 -8.63 16.64
CA ASN A 295 3.89 -9.50 17.14
C ASN A 295 2.82 -8.76 17.97
N ALA A 296 3.18 -7.66 18.65
CA ALA A 296 2.21 -6.83 19.37
C ALA A 296 1.12 -6.22 18.46
N LEU A 297 1.48 -5.78 17.25
CA LEU A 297 0.53 -5.16 16.31
C LEU A 297 -0.43 -6.20 15.73
N PHE A 298 0.07 -7.38 15.38
CA PHE A 298 -0.78 -8.47 14.92
C PHE A 298 -1.79 -8.93 16.00
N ARG A 299 -1.35 -8.97 17.27
CA ARG A 299 -2.26 -9.25 18.39
C ARG A 299 -3.36 -8.21 18.54
N ALA A 300 -3.04 -6.92 18.33
CA ALA A 300 -4.05 -5.87 18.36
C ALA A 300 -5.13 -6.12 17.28
N VAL A 301 -4.72 -6.38 16.04
CA VAL A 301 -5.66 -6.72 14.95
C VAL A 301 -6.50 -7.95 15.29
N ALA A 302 -5.89 -9.02 15.78
CA ALA A 302 -6.61 -10.24 16.17
C ALA A 302 -7.64 -9.99 17.28
N ASN A 303 -7.35 -9.09 18.23
CA ASN A 303 -8.26 -8.74 19.31
C ASN A 303 -9.45 -7.91 18.81
N GLU A 304 -9.22 -6.94 17.92
CA GLU A 304 -10.29 -6.15 17.30
C GLU A 304 -11.25 -7.04 16.48
N ILE A 305 -10.71 -8.01 15.73
CA ILE A 305 -11.52 -9.00 14.99
C ILE A 305 -12.35 -9.85 15.96
N GLN A 306 -11.73 -10.32 17.05
CA GLN A 306 -12.41 -11.12 18.08
C GLN A 306 -13.58 -10.35 18.71
N GLU A 307 -13.37 -9.08 19.06
CA GLU A 307 -14.40 -8.23 19.66
C GLU A 307 -15.59 -8.01 18.71
N LEU A 308 -15.34 -7.84 17.40
CA LEU A 308 -16.40 -7.75 16.40
C LEU A 308 -17.24 -9.04 16.32
N HIS A 309 -16.60 -10.21 16.40
CA HIS A 309 -17.30 -11.50 16.47
C HIS A 309 -18.15 -11.63 17.74
N GLU A 310 -17.62 -11.23 18.90
CA GLU A 310 -18.35 -11.24 20.18
C GLU A 310 -19.57 -10.31 20.18
N ARG A 311 -19.50 -9.23 19.40
CA ARG A 311 -20.64 -8.31 19.16
C ARG A 311 -21.64 -8.83 18.12
N GLY A 312 -21.43 -10.04 17.60
CA GLY A 312 -22.37 -10.74 16.71
C GLY A 312 -22.03 -10.65 15.22
N THR A 313 -20.91 -10.03 14.82
CA THR A 313 -20.50 -10.01 13.41
C THR A 313 -20.00 -11.40 13.01
N LYS A 314 -20.69 -12.08 12.10
CA LYS A 314 -20.32 -13.42 11.61
C LYS A 314 -19.12 -13.41 10.67
N THR A 315 -18.97 -12.37 9.84
CA THR A 315 -17.84 -12.24 8.91
C THR A 315 -17.26 -10.84 8.97
N VAL A 316 -15.97 -10.76 9.32
CA VAL A 316 -15.19 -9.52 9.28
C VAL A 316 -14.31 -9.57 8.04
N ALA A 317 -14.42 -8.57 7.17
CA ALA A 317 -13.67 -8.50 5.93
C ALA A 317 -12.92 -7.18 5.79
N PHE A 318 -11.81 -7.19 5.05
CA PHE A 318 -11.03 -6.01 4.70
C PHE A 318 -10.16 -6.28 3.46
N PRO A 319 -9.77 -5.25 2.69
CA PRO A 319 -8.83 -5.42 1.59
C PRO A 319 -7.42 -5.73 2.09
N LEU A 320 -6.64 -6.45 1.27
CA LEU A 320 -5.22 -6.70 1.51
C LEU A 320 -4.36 -5.45 1.24
N PHE A 321 -3.14 -5.47 1.76
CA PHE A 321 -2.20 -4.34 1.68
C PHE A 321 -1.61 -4.16 0.28
N HIS A 322 -1.72 -5.17 -0.58
CA HIS A 322 -1.19 -5.16 -1.94
C HIS A 322 -2.22 -5.62 -2.97
N LEU A 323 -1.97 -5.22 -4.22
CA LEU A 323 -2.66 -5.76 -5.38
C LEU A 323 -2.17 -7.17 -5.71
N TYR A 324 -3.11 -8.01 -6.13
CA TYR A 324 -2.93 -9.40 -6.54
C TYR A 324 -3.71 -9.67 -7.82
N HIS A 325 -3.16 -10.47 -8.72
CA HIS A 325 -3.87 -10.95 -9.90
C HIS A 325 -4.81 -12.11 -9.55
N GLU A 326 -5.77 -12.38 -10.42
CA GLU A 326 -6.85 -13.35 -10.17
C GLU A 326 -6.35 -14.80 -9.96
N ALA A 327 -5.27 -15.18 -10.63
CA ALA A 327 -4.61 -16.47 -10.43
C ALA A 327 -3.85 -16.57 -9.08
N SER A 328 -3.71 -15.46 -8.35
CA SER A 328 -2.80 -15.30 -7.20
C SER A 328 -3.50 -15.26 -5.84
N PHE A 329 -4.80 -15.52 -5.74
CA PHE A 329 -5.52 -15.55 -4.45
C PHE A 329 -5.30 -16.86 -3.67
N LYS A 330 -4.05 -17.31 -3.58
CA LYS A 330 -3.65 -18.44 -2.75
C LYS A 330 -2.69 -17.99 -1.68
N ARG A 331 -2.70 -18.69 -0.55
CA ARG A 331 -1.82 -18.41 0.59
C ARG A 331 -0.34 -18.30 0.20
N GLU A 332 0.13 -19.17 -0.70
CA GLU A 332 1.52 -19.22 -1.17
C GLU A 332 1.97 -17.99 -1.99
N TYR A 333 1.04 -17.20 -2.52
CA TYR A 333 1.34 -16.02 -3.34
C TYR A 333 1.17 -14.70 -2.59
N LEU A 334 0.77 -14.74 -1.32
CA LEU A 334 0.68 -13.54 -0.50
C LEU A 334 2.05 -12.89 -0.33
N LYS A 335 2.11 -11.59 -0.60
CA LYS A 335 3.28 -10.74 -0.30
C LYS A 335 3.48 -10.69 1.22
N VAL A 336 4.72 -10.44 1.64
CA VAL A 336 5.19 -10.68 3.01
C VAL A 336 4.26 -10.10 4.09
N PRO A 337 3.84 -8.81 4.06
CA PRO A 337 2.96 -8.26 5.09
C PRO A 337 1.60 -8.96 5.19
N ASP A 338 0.97 -9.27 4.05
CA ASP A 338 -0.33 -9.97 4.00
C ASP A 338 -0.18 -11.43 4.46
N SER A 339 0.94 -12.07 4.09
CA SER A 339 1.30 -13.43 4.51
C SER A 339 1.48 -13.52 6.03
N LEU A 340 2.19 -12.56 6.64
CA LEU A 340 2.41 -12.49 8.08
C LEU A 340 1.11 -12.22 8.84
N LEU A 341 0.25 -11.33 8.32
CA LEU A 341 -1.07 -11.09 8.90
C LEU A 341 -1.93 -12.36 8.87
N PHE A 342 -1.96 -13.07 7.73
CA PHE A 342 -2.65 -14.34 7.61
C PHE A 342 -2.16 -15.35 8.66
N ASP A 343 -0.84 -15.51 8.79
CA ASP A 343 -0.25 -16.45 9.75
C ASP A 343 -0.56 -16.09 11.20
N ALA A 344 -0.65 -14.80 11.52
CA ALA A 344 -0.99 -14.36 12.87
C ALA A 344 -2.46 -14.61 13.24
N LEU A 345 -3.34 -14.76 12.25
CA LEU A 345 -4.78 -14.91 12.45
C LEU A 345 -5.26 -16.37 12.31
N LYS A 346 -4.62 -17.19 11.48
CA LYS A 346 -5.12 -18.52 11.05
C LYS A 346 -5.35 -19.53 12.17
N ASP A 347 -4.66 -19.38 13.31
CA ASP A 347 -4.81 -20.30 14.44
C ASP A 347 -6.11 -20.02 15.20
N ARG A 348 -6.57 -18.76 15.22
CA ARG A 348 -7.76 -18.31 15.95
C ARG A 348 -9.03 -18.27 15.09
N PHE A 349 -8.89 -18.05 13.79
CA PHE A 349 -10.01 -17.79 12.90
C PHE A 349 -9.98 -18.69 11.67
N ASP A 350 -11.15 -18.90 11.06
CA ASP A 350 -11.24 -19.42 9.70
C ASP A 350 -11.06 -18.26 8.72
N ILE A 351 -10.10 -18.39 7.80
CA ILE A 351 -9.68 -17.30 6.92
C ILE A 351 -9.77 -17.77 5.48
N SER A 352 -10.47 -16.97 4.67
CA SER A 352 -10.46 -17.14 3.23
C SER A 352 -10.03 -15.85 2.53
N ILE A 353 -9.41 -15.99 1.37
CA ILE A 353 -8.96 -14.87 0.54
C ILE A 353 -9.72 -14.94 -0.78
N GLY A 354 -10.01 -13.80 -1.39
CA GLY A 354 -10.64 -13.78 -2.71
C GLY A 354 -10.65 -12.40 -3.34
N PRO A 355 -11.00 -12.31 -4.62
CA PRO A 355 -11.18 -11.04 -5.28
C PRO A 355 -12.34 -10.27 -4.66
N ILE A 356 -12.18 -8.96 -4.59
CA ILE A 356 -13.22 -8.02 -4.18
C ILE A 356 -13.48 -6.99 -5.26
N VAL A 357 -14.71 -6.53 -5.31
CA VAL A 357 -15.14 -5.42 -6.16
C VAL A 357 -15.85 -4.44 -5.25
N ILE A 358 -15.35 -3.21 -5.19
CA ILE A 358 -16.00 -2.13 -4.44
C ILE A 358 -16.73 -1.26 -5.44
N TYR A 359 -18.02 -1.09 -5.21
CA TYR A 359 -18.89 -0.26 -6.03
C TYR A 359 -19.21 1.01 -5.27
N TYR A 360 -18.86 2.15 -5.88
CA TYR A 360 -19.15 3.47 -5.37
C TYR A 360 -20.07 4.20 -6.33
N ILE A 361 -21.05 4.86 -5.74
CA ILE A 361 -22.08 5.57 -6.47
C ILE A 361 -22.25 6.95 -5.87
N ASP A 362 -22.17 7.96 -6.74
CA ASP A 362 -22.51 9.33 -6.44
C ASP A 362 -23.82 9.72 -7.13
N GLU A 363 -24.81 10.14 -6.37
CA GLU A 363 -26.11 10.59 -6.86
C GLU A 363 -26.22 12.13 -6.97
N GLY A 364 -25.10 12.86 -6.77
CA GLY A 364 -24.99 14.31 -6.90
C GLY A 364 -25.36 15.08 -5.62
N GLU A 365 -25.42 16.43 -5.71
CA GLU A 365 -25.55 17.34 -4.56
C GLU A 365 -26.80 17.13 -3.67
N VAL A 366 -27.83 16.45 -4.18
CA VAL A 366 -29.10 16.20 -3.48
C VAL A 366 -29.33 14.70 -3.22
N GLY A 367 -28.42 13.84 -3.68
CA GLY A 367 -28.53 12.38 -3.61
C GLY A 367 -27.72 11.75 -2.48
N THR A 368 -28.01 10.48 -2.16
CA THR A 368 -27.21 9.72 -1.20
C THR A 368 -26.02 9.07 -1.88
N THR A 369 -24.81 9.20 -1.30
CA THR A 369 -23.66 8.42 -1.75
C THR A 369 -23.76 6.99 -1.23
N GLY A 370 -23.53 6.03 -2.12
CA GLY A 370 -23.63 4.60 -1.83
C GLY A 370 -22.29 3.90 -2.02
N CYS A 371 -21.91 3.03 -1.09
CA CYS A 371 -20.70 2.22 -1.25
C CYS A 371 -20.89 0.80 -0.70
N ILE A 372 -20.66 -0.20 -1.54
CA ILE A 372 -20.83 -1.61 -1.20
C ILE A 372 -19.66 -2.44 -1.74
N ALA A 373 -19.17 -3.37 -0.92
CA ALA A 373 -18.11 -4.29 -1.31
C ALA A 373 -18.71 -5.66 -1.65
N TYR A 374 -18.30 -6.25 -2.76
CA TYR A 374 -18.70 -7.61 -3.14
C TYR A 374 -17.49 -8.52 -3.12
N ARG A 375 -17.70 -9.75 -2.64
CA ARG A 375 -16.76 -10.84 -2.88
C ARG A 375 -17.03 -11.42 -4.26
N TYR A 376 -16.11 -11.25 -5.19
CA TYR A 376 -16.26 -11.76 -6.54
C TYR A 376 -15.99 -13.28 -6.58
N SER A 377 -16.82 -14.01 -7.33
CA SER A 377 -16.62 -15.45 -7.60
C SER A 377 -16.63 -15.67 -9.12
N THR A 378 -15.56 -16.27 -9.64
CA THR A 378 -15.43 -16.60 -11.07
C THR A 378 -16.31 -17.77 -11.50
N LEU A 379 -16.76 -18.58 -10.54
CA LEU A 379 -17.58 -19.75 -10.80
C LEU A 379 -18.97 -19.30 -11.30
N PRO A 380 -19.45 -19.78 -12.47
CA PRO A 380 -20.83 -19.58 -12.87
C PRO A 380 -21.75 -20.06 -11.76
N LYS A 381 -22.63 -19.19 -11.26
CA LYS A 381 -23.80 -19.65 -10.51
C LYS A 381 -24.58 -20.53 -11.49
N LEU A 382 -24.65 -21.83 -11.21
CA LEU A 382 -25.65 -22.69 -11.86
C LEU A 382 -26.98 -22.04 -11.54
N LYS A 383 -27.65 -21.47 -12.56
CA LYS A 383 -29.06 -21.13 -12.43
C LYS A 383 -29.75 -22.45 -12.15
N GLU A 384 -30.33 -22.60 -10.97
CA GLU A 384 -31.35 -23.62 -10.77
C GLU A 384 -32.43 -23.31 -11.80
N GLU A 385 -32.59 -24.19 -12.78
CA GLU A 385 -33.72 -24.17 -13.70
C GLU A 385 -34.96 -24.35 -12.85
N VAL A 386 -35.61 -23.24 -12.51
CA VAL A 386 -37.01 -23.27 -12.10
C VAL A 386 -37.76 -23.71 -13.35
N ILE A 387 -38.11 -25.00 -13.38
CA ILE A 387 -39.14 -25.51 -14.28
C ILE A 387 -40.45 -24.89 -13.78
N THR A 388 -40.82 -23.74 -14.34
CA THR A 388 -42.21 -23.28 -14.27
C THR A 388 -42.93 -23.96 -15.42
N GLU A 389 -43.77 -24.94 -15.08
CA GLU A 389 -44.81 -25.42 -15.97
C GLU A 389 -45.70 -24.24 -16.36
N ASP A 390 -45.98 -24.17 -17.66
CA ASP A 390 -46.87 -23.20 -18.28
C ASP A 390 -48.20 -23.08 -17.54
N ASP A 391 -48.66 -21.87 -17.26
CA ASP A 391 -50.09 -21.60 -17.22
C ASP A 391 -50.38 -20.20 -17.78
N ASP A 392 -51.06 -20.21 -18.92
CA ASP A 392 -51.54 -19.08 -19.67
C ASP A 392 -52.70 -18.40 -18.93
N SER A 393 -52.61 -17.10 -18.66
CA SER A 393 -53.81 -16.27 -18.59
C SER A 393 -53.52 -14.79 -18.86
N GLU A 394 -54.07 -14.31 -19.98
CA GLU A 394 -54.29 -12.91 -20.34
C GLU A 394 -55.09 -12.12 -19.29
N PHE A 395 -54.81 -10.81 -19.23
CA PHE A 395 -55.60 -9.62 -18.83
C PHE A 395 -54.71 -8.73 -17.94
N GLY A 396 -54.61 -7.41 -18.06
CA GLY A 396 -55.34 -6.35 -18.75
C GLY A 396 -54.81 -5.04 -18.13
N GLU A 397 -54.76 -3.97 -18.92
CA GLU A 397 -54.23 -2.65 -18.52
C GLU A 397 -55.04 -2.01 -17.37
N GLU A 398 -54.39 -1.16 -16.56
CA GLU A 398 -54.73 0.27 -16.32
C GLU A 398 -54.30 0.78 -14.92
N TYR A 399 -53.97 2.07 -14.87
CA TYR A 399 -53.48 2.90 -13.75
C TYR A 399 -54.41 2.97 -12.53
N ASP A 400 -53.87 3.08 -11.30
CA ASP A 400 -54.06 4.27 -10.44
C ASP A 400 -53.12 4.29 -9.21
N SER A 401 -52.98 5.50 -8.69
CA SER A 401 -52.10 6.09 -7.69
C SER A 401 -52.52 5.90 -6.21
N GLN A 402 -51.65 6.40 -5.30
CA GLN A 402 -51.80 6.68 -3.84
C GLN A 402 -51.06 5.70 -2.91
N LEU A 403 -49.95 6.15 -2.28
CA LEU A 403 -49.85 6.61 -0.86
C LEU A 403 -50.19 5.46 0.11
N GLU A 404 -49.26 5.01 0.96
CA GLU A 404 -48.99 5.61 2.27
C GLU A 404 -47.50 5.49 2.64
N ALA A 405 -46.98 6.55 3.25
CA ALA A 405 -45.69 6.58 3.93
C ALA A 405 -45.94 6.38 5.43
N ASP A 406 -45.47 5.25 5.97
CA ASP A 406 -45.43 5.04 7.43
C ASP A 406 -44.00 5.26 7.91
N ASP A 407 -43.73 6.52 8.23
CA ASP A 407 -42.74 6.95 9.21
C ASP A 407 -43.18 6.47 10.60
N GLU A 408 -42.31 5.75 11.32
CA GLU A 408 -42.15 5.92 12.78
C GLU A 408 -40.97 5.07 13.30
N CYS A 409 -39.80 5.72 13.41
CA CYS A 409 -38.73 5.31 14.30
C CYS A 409 -39.04 5.77 15.73
N PRO A 410 -38.95 4.91 16.75
CA PRO A 410 -38.89 5.38 18.13
C PRO A 410 -37.46 5.83 18.47
N SER A 411 -37.36 7.09 18.88
CA SER A 411 -36.16 7.69 19.46
C SER A 411 -35.78 6.98 20.76
N SER A 412 -34.52 6.56 20.84
CA SER A 412 -33.87 6.26 22.12
C SER A 412 -32.60 7.08 22.21
N GLU A 413 -32.61 8.05 23.13
CA GLU A 413 -31.48 8.88 23.52
C GLU A 413 -30.39 7.99 24.14
N GLY A 414 -29.30 7.83 23.40
CA GLY A 414 -28.05 7.23 23.84
C GLY A 414 -26.93 7.89 23.06
N GLU A 415 -25.84 8.25 23.74
CA GLU A 415 -24.68 9.00 23.24
C GLU A 415 -24.35 8.72 21.76
N PHE A 416 -24.38 9.77 20.94
CA PHE A 416 -24.08 9.73 19.51
C PHE A 416 -22.63 9.28 19.25
N ALA A 417 -22.42 7.98 19.10
CA ALA A 417 -21.31 7.44 18.34
C ALA A 417 -21.61 7.68 16.85
N TYR A 418 -20.90 8.61 16.22
CA TYR A 418 -21.00 8.86 14.78
C TYR A 418 -20.75 7.54 14.01
N ASP A 419 -21.76 7.04 13.28
CA ASP A 419 -21.65 5.84 12.45
C ASP A 419 -20.77 6.17 11.24
N ASN A 420 -19.47 5.84 11.29
CA ASN A 420 -18.47 6.06 10.24
C ASN A 420 -18.66 5.07 9.07
N THR A 421 -19.85 5.06 8.47
CA THR A 421 -20.18 4.15 7.37
C THR A 421 -20.57 4.93 6.13
N TYR A 422 -20.19 4.40 4.97
CA TYR A 422 -20.75 4.87 3.72
C TYR A 422 -22.23 4.47 3.65
N GLY A 423 -23.06 5.37 3.10
CA GLY A 423 -24.49 5.12 2.92
C GLY A 423 -24.75 3.77 2.22
N THR A 424 -25.72 3.02 2.74
CA THR A 424 -26.08 1.69 2.21
C THR A 424 -27.26 1.74 1.25
N THR A 425 -27.50 2.88 0.59
CA THR A 425 -28.62 3.02 -0.36
C THR A 425 -28.44 2.22 -1.65
N THR A 426 -27.34 1.46 -1.76
CA THR A 426 -26.94 0.69 -2.94
C THR A 426 -26.79 -0.79 -2.60
N GLY A 427 -27.72 -1.61 -3.09
CA GLY A 427 -27.67 -3.07 -2.98
C GLY A 427 -28.14 -3.66 -1.64
N LYS A 428 -28.39 -4.97 -1.64
CA LYS A 428 -28.69 -5.72 -0.41
C LYS A 428 -27.41 -5.95 0.39
N VAL A 429 -27.48 -5.89 1.71
CA VAL A 429 -26.31 -6.11 2.59
C VAL A 429 -26.43 -7.46 3.29
N ILE A 430 -25.33 -8.21 3.33
CA ILE A 430 -25.20 -9.45 4.11
C ILE A 430 -25.37 -9.12 5.59
N LYS A 431 -26.37 -9.74 6.23
CA LYS A 431 -26.58 -9.58 7.67
C LYS A 431 -25.38 -10.06 8.47
N ASP A 432 -25.06 -9.35 9.55
CA ASP A 432 -23.97 -9.68 10.46
C ASP A 432 -22.59 -9.76 9.78
N ALA A 433 -22.35 -8.97 8.72
CA ALA A 433 -21.06 -8.90 8.06
C ALA A 433 -20.60 -7.45 7.89
N SER A 434 -19.29 -7.22 8.00
CA SER A 434 -18.68 -5.89 7.88
C SER A 434 -17.45 -5.91 6.98
N PHE A 435 -17.25 -4.84 6.22
CA PHE A 435 -16.07 -4.64 5.38
C PHE A 435 -15.32 -3.38 5.78
N HIS A 436 -14.17 -3.53 6.43
CA HIS A 436 -13.39 -2.43 6.99
C HIS A 436 -12.36 -1.94 5.98
N LEU A 437 -12.28 -0.63 5.74
CA LEU A 437 -11.31 -0.02 4.82
C LEU A 437 -10.15 0.68 5.56
N PRO A 438 -9.00 0.02 5.71
CA PRO A 438 -7.80 0.65 6.22
C PRO A 438 -6.99 1.30 5.09
N ARG A 439 -6.39 2.46 5.35
CA ARG A 439 -5.52 3.25 4.45
C ARG A 439 -4.32 2.48 3.93
N VAL A 440 -3.86 1.46 4.66
CA VAL A 440 -2.73 0.60 4.25
C VAL A 440 -3.08 -0.29 3.06
N SER A 441 -4.35 -0.44 2.72
CA SER A 441 -4.80 -1.30 1.63
C SER A 441 -4.41 -0.79 0.25
N ALA A 442 -4.49 -1.68 -0.74
CA ALA A 442 -4.37 -1.33 -2.14
C ALA A 442 -5.56 -1.88 -2.94
N ILE A 443 -6.17 -1.01 -3.74
CA ILE A 443 -7.20 -1.35 -4.72
C ILE A 443 -6.84 -0.68 -6.06
N GLU A 444 -7.48 -1.08 -7.14
CA GLU A 444 -7.27 -0.51 -8.47
C GLU A 444 -8.62 -0.04 -9.02
N ARG A 445 -8.71 1.21 -9.49
CA ARG A 445 -9.92 1.71 -10.17
C ARG A 445 -10.04 1.06 -11.55
N ILE A 446 -11.13 0.35 -11.81
CA ILE A 446 -11.35 -0.43 -13.03
C ILE A 446 -12.39 0.17 -13.97
N SER A 447 -13.33 0.98 -13.45
CA SER A 447 -14.29 1.71 -14.27
C SER A 447 -14.71 3.02 -13.61
N GLU A 448 -15.03 4.00 -14.43
CA GLU A 448 -15.49 5.32 -14.02
C GLU A 448 -16.52 5.82 -15.04
N GLN A 449 -17.71 6.14 -14.55
CA GLN A 449 -18.73 6.92 -15.23
C GLN A 449 -18.89 8.21 -14.43
N PRO A 450 -18.37 9.35 -14.92
CA PRO A 450 -18.45 10.60 -14.17
C PRO A 450 -19.90 11.08 -14.09
N LEU A 451 -20.25 11.76 -12.99
CA LEU A 451 -21.47 12.56 -12.89
C LEU A 451 -21.51 13.56 -14.06
N VAL A 452 -22.55 13.50 -14.89
CA VAL A 452 -22.77 14.47 -15.97
C VAL A 452 -23.81 15.48 -15.55
N ASP A 453 -23.33 16.61 -15.03
CA ASP A 453 -24.19 17.74 -14.65
C ASP A 453 -24.37 18.67 -15.87
N MET A 454 -25.16 18.21 -16.84
CA MET A 454 -25.53 19.01 -18.02
C MET A 454 -26.94 19.54 -17.83
N ALA A 455 -27.07 20.87 -17.80
CA ALA A 455 -28.26 21.67 -17.48
C ALA A 455 -29.59 21.33 -18.21
N TYR A 456 -29.67 20.29 -19.04
CA TYR A 456 -30.87 19.91 -19.78
C TYR A 456 -31.10 18.39 -19.95
N LYS A 457 -30.41 17.51 -19.19
CA LYS A 457 -30.78 16.07 -19.12
C LYS A 457 -30.67 15.59 -17.66
N GLN A 458 -31.64 14.78 -17.24
CA GLN A 458 -31.78 14.19 -15.91
C GLN A 458 -30.43 13.70 -15.33
N ASN A 459 -30.18 14.02 -14.06
CA ASN A 459 -29.03 13.64 -13.24
C ASN A 459 -28.51 12.24 -13.59
N GLN A 460 -27.41 12.16 -14.35
CA GLN A 460 -26.73 10.89 -14.57
C GLN A 460 -25.87 10.61 -13.36
N ARG A 461 -26.19 9.52 -12.66
CA ARG A 461 -25.46 8.94 -11.52
C ARG A 461 -23.99 8.71 -11.87
N GLY A 462 -23.09 9.14 -10.98
CA GLY A 462 -21.68 8.80 -11.05
C GLY A 462 -21.47 7.39 -10.54
N GLU A 463 -20.72 6.57 -11.29
CA GLU A 463 -20.44 5.19 -10.92
C GLU A 463 -18.95 4.92 -11.02
N MET A 464 -18.35 4.46 -9.93
CA MET A 464 -16.95 4.03 -9.90
C MET A 464 -16.85 2.61 -9.36
N ARG A 465 -15.94 1.83 -9.97
CA ARG A 465 -15.66 0.45 -9.53
C ARG A 465 -14.18 0.30 -9.26
N TYR A 466 -13.88 -0.39 -8.17
CA TYR A 466 -12.52 -0.72 -7.75
C TYR A 466 -12.38 -2.22 -7.58
N PHE A 467 -11.21 -2.76 -7.92
CA PHE A 467 -10.86 -4.16 -7.79
C PHE A 467 -9.70 -4.33 -6.79
N GLY A 468 -9.69 -5.45 -6.08
CA GLY A 468 -8.58 -5.80 -5.21
C GLY A 468 -8.69 -7.21 -4.67
N ALA A 469 -7.90 -7.49 -3.64
CA ALA A 469 -7.96 -8.74 -2.89
C ALA A 469 -8.54 -8.47 -1.50
N GLY A 470 -9.44 -9.33 -1.02
CA GLY A 470 -10.00 -9.26 0.33
C GLY A 470 -9.57 -10.45 1.19
N MET A 471 -9.38 -10.19 2.48
CA MET A 471 -9.33 -11.20 3.53
C MET A 471 -10.69 -11.25 4.22
N PHE A 472 -11.24 -12.45 4.39
CA PHE A 472 -12.53 -12.71 5.04
C PHE A 472 -12.31 -13.63 6.21
N VAL A 473 -12.64 -13.14 7.41
CA VAL A 473 -12.33 -13.78 8.68
C VAL A 473 -13.63 -14.15 9.38
N LYS A 474 -13.74 -15.42 9.77
CA LYS A 474 -14.86 -16.00 10.51
C LYS A 474 -14.35 -16.64 11.80
N GLN A 475 -15.22 -16.73 12.80
CA GLN A 475 -14.93 -17.51 13.99
C GLN A 475 -14.83 -19.00 13.60
N LYS A 476 -13.86 -19.73 14.16
CA LYS A 476 -13.82 -21.19 14.00
C LYS A 476 -14.98 -21.80 14.76
N ASP A 477 -15.73 -22.70 14.11
CA ASP A 477 -16.79 -23.43 14.78
C ASP A 477 -16.18 -24.35 15.87
N GLU A 478 -16.67 -24.24 17.11
CA GLU A 478 -16.23 -25.08 18.23
C GLU A 478 -16.42 -26.59 17.96
N THR A 479 -17.28 -26.94 17.00
CA THR A 479 -17.55 -28.34 16.61
C THR A 479 -16.38 -29.04 15.92
N ASP A 480 -15.50 -28.34 15.20
CA ASP A 480 -14.37 -28.99 14.52
C ASP A 480 -13.26 -29.41 15.51
N SER A 481 -13.11 -28.67 16.61
CA SER A 481 -12.18 -28.99 17.70
C SER A 481 -12.57 -30.29 18.43
N LEU A 482 -13.88 -30.50 18.63
CA LEU A 482 -14.42 -31.71 19.26
C LEU A 482 -14.38 -32.94 18.35
N VAL A 483 -14.42 -32.76 17.02
CA VAL A 483 -14.26 -33.86 16.05
C VAL A 483 -12.80 -34.32 16.01
N TYR A 484 -11.83 -33.42 16.17
CA TYR A 484 -10.41 -33.77 16.26
C TYR A 484 -10.09 -34.54 17.57
N GLU A 485 -10.64 -34.11 18.70
CA GLU A 485 -10.49 -34.82 19.98
C GLU A 485 -11.23 -36.16 20.00
N ARG A 486 -12.47 -36.24 19.49
CA ARG A 486 -13.17 -37.55 19.33
C ARG A 486 -12.45 -38.47 18.35
N GLY A 487 -11.84 -37.92 17.30
CA GLY A 487 -11.04 -38.67 16.33
C GLY A 487 -9.77 -39.28 16.93
N MET A 488 -9.12 -38.60 17.87
CA MET A 488 -7.98 -39.16 18.63
C MET A 488 -8.41 -40.20 19.67
N VAL A 489 -9.51 -39.94 20.41
CA VAL A 489 -10.01 -40.91 21.40
C VAL A 489 -10.47 -42.21 20.73
N LYS A 490 -11.07 -42.15 19.53
CA LYS A 490 -11.45 -43.34 18.76
C LYS A 490 -10.25 -44.11 18.18
N ARG A 491 -9.17 -43.42 17.81
CA ARG A 491 -7.92 -44.06 17.34
C ARG A 491 -7.11 -44.71 18.47
N MET A 492 -7.23 -44.19 19.70
CA MET A 492 -6.62 -44.82 20.88
C MET A 492 -7.46 -45.99 21.41
N SER A 493 -8.79 -45.98 21.26
CA SER A 493 -9.63 -47.12 21.66
C SER A 493 -9.54 -48.32 20.72
N ASP A 494 -9.26 -48.11 19.42
CA ASP A 494 -9.21 -49.18 18.42
C ASP A 494 -7.83 -49.87 18.31
N SER A 495 -6.80 -49.36 19.01
CA SER A 495 -5.43 -49.90 18.95
C SER A 495 -5.06 -50.85 20.09
N ASP A 496 -5.90 -51.00 21.13
CA ASP A 496 -5.60 -51.83 22.31
C ASP A 496 -6.25 -53.23 22.30
N GLU A 497 -7.04 -53.60 21.27
CA GLU A 497 -7.79 -54.87 21.29
C GLU A 497 -7.25 -56.01 20.41
N ASN A 498 -6.11 -55.84 19.72
CA ASN A 498 -5.62 -56.85 18.76
C ASN A 498 -4.24 -57.49 19.01
N ASP A 499 -3.56 -57.22 20.13
CA ASP A 499 -2.19 -57.74 20.34
C ASP A 499 -2.06 -58.83 21.43
N ARG A 500 -3.00 -59.78 21.45
CA ARG A 500 -2.86 -61.03 22.22
C ARG A 500 -3.35 -62.25 21.45
N ARG A 501 -2.56 -62.73 20.48
CA ARG A 501 -2.55 -64.15 20.07
C ARG A 501 -1.30 -64.56 19.28
N GLY A 502 -0.39 -65.25 19.97
CA GLY A 502 0.24 -66.46 19.43
C GLY A 502 1.66 -66.36 18.87
N VAL A 503 2.68 -66.44 19.73
CA VAL A 503 4.03 -66.90 19.33
C VAL A 503 4.20 -68.38 19.67
N LYS A 504 4.14 -69.25 18.65
CA LYS A 504 4.67 -70.63 18.70
C LYS A 504 5.93 -70.68 17.85
N LYS A 505 7.11 -70.75 18.47
CA LYS A 505 8.36 -71.13 17.78
C LYS A 505 8.63 -72.62 17.99
N ARG A 506 8.69 -73.35 16.87
CA ARG A 506 9.14 -74.74 16.74
C ARG A 506 10.68 -74.81 16.87
N LYS A 507 11.14 -75.88 17.53
CA LYS A 507 12.51 -76.40 17.59
C LYS A 507 12.74 -77.34 16.40
N VAL A 508 13.83 -77.17 15.66
CA VAL A 508 14.68 -78.18 14.96
C VAL A 508 15.95 -77.41 14.54
N GLY A 509 17.20 -77.83 14.73
CA GLY A 509 17.85 -78.96 15.38
C GLY A 509 19.32 -78.59 15.62
#